data_AF-A0A1S6FMX6-F1
#
_entry.id   AF-A0A1S6FMX6-F1
#
_cell.length_a   1.000
_cell.length_b   1.000
_cell.length_c   1.000
_cell.angle_alpha   90.00
_cell.angle_beta   90.00
_cell.angle_gamma   90.00
#
_symmetry.space_group_name_H-M   'P 1'
#
loop_
_entity.id
_entity.type
_entity.pdbx_description
1 polymer ?
#
loop_
_entity_poly.entity_id
_entity_poly.type
_entity_poly.pdbx_seq_one_letter_code
_entity_poly.pdbx_strand_id
1 'polypeptide(L)'
;MNRLSRASLATLPDAILRPGHAPEGIRTGIVHFGPGAFHRAHQAAYVDRLLDSDPRWGIAAVSLRSGTTTDALKAQDGLYTLAVIDREPSMRVIAAHSDAIGPGEGARLRKLLASPEVRIATSTVTEKGYCLAGDGTLDFAHPDIVHDLKRPAEPASVIGWIVAGLDDRRAAGLPPFAMLCCDNMTGNGAKLRAACVALARAQDAGLADWIAAEVAFPDSMVDSITPASDAAFLAKVQGALGVEDLAAVQRESFTQWVLQRFDMADGPDLAAAGVTLTSDVRGYEQAKLRILNGAHSSLAYIGLARGHETVFEAMSDAALEGFVTRLVHQDISASLGAVDGLDVAAYADAVLNRFRNPEIRHLLAQIAWDGSQKLPYRLLDTTRAALAAGRSVDRLAVPVAAWIAFLRRKAEAGEAITDPLADTLAAAATSGDPVAAMLAVAPVFGEQLAGDARFGDAVRGAYGAFAQGDIEALLGP
;
A
#
# COMPACT_ATOMS: atom_id res chain seq x y z
N MET A 1 -8.31 23.72 25.59
CA MET A 1 -7.14 22.87 25.86
C MET A 1 -5.97 23.43 25.09
N ASN A 2 -4.73 23.26 25.58
CA ASN A 2 -3.55 23.61 24.80
C ASN A 2 -3.38 22.57 23.67
N ARG A 3 -3.10 23.02 22.44
CA ARG A 3 -3.02 22.17 21.24
C ARG A 3 -1.61 22.13 20.70
N LEU A 4 -1.24 21.03 20.07
CA LEU A 4 -0.01 20.94 19.29
C LEU A 4 0.06 22.09 18.27
N SER A 5 1.16 22.83 18.34
CA SER A 5 1.46 24.04 17.58
C SER A 5 2.96 24.31 17.69
N ARG A 6 3.49 25.22 16.87
CA ARG A 6 4.92 25.59 16.94
C ARG A 6 5.30 26.12 18.32
N ALA A 7 4.41 26.88 18.94
CA ALA A 7 4.60 27.41 20.30
C ALA A 7 4.71 26.29 21.36
N SER A 8 4.00 25.18 21.17
CA SER A 8 4.02 24.07 22.13
C SER A 8 5.23 23.13 21.98
N LEU A 9 5.95 23.14 20.84
CA LEU A 9 7.05 22.20 20.56
C LEU A 9 8.14 22.17 21.64
N ALA A 10 8.50 23.34 22.18
CA ALA A 10 9.50 23.47 23.23
C ALA A 10 9.03 22.89 24.58
N THR A 11 7.73 22.70 24.76
CA THR A 11 7.11 22.25 26.01
C THR A 11 6.74 20.77 26.03
N LEU A 12 6.88 20.07 24.89
CA LEU A 12 6.60 18.63 24.81
C LEU A 12 7.59 17.82 25.68
N PRO A 13 7.19 16.65 26.21
CA PRO A 13 8.13 15.79 26.93
C PRO A 13 9.35 15.39 26.09
N ASP A 14 10.49 15.13 26.75
CA ASP A 14 11.75 14.78 26.07
C ASP A 14 11.68 13.49 25.26
N ALA A 15 10.79 12.56 25.64
CA ALA A 15 10.54 11.33 24.92
C ALA A 15 9.87 11.53 23.55
N ILE A 16 9.29 12.72 23.29
CA ILE A 16 8.68 13.04 22.00
C ILE A 16 9.75 13.60 21.06
N LEU A 17 10.04 12.86 19.99
CA LEU A 17 11.01 13.24 18.99
C LEU A 17 10.52 14.47 18.22
N ARG A 18 11.42 15.42 17.97
CA ARG A 18 11.13 16.69 17.28
C ARG A 18 11.73 16.68 15.86
N PRO A 19 11.20 17.51 14.94
CA PRO A 19 11.82 17.77 13.64
C PRO A 19 13.28 18.23 13.81
N GLY A 20 14.16 17.84 12.88
CA GLY A 20 15.55 18.31 12.86
C GLY A 20 15.69 19.71 12.23
N HIS A 21 14.71 20.12 11.43
CA HIS A 21 14.61 21.42 10.78
C HIS A 21 13.70 22.40 11.53
N ALA A 22 13.82 23.69 11.18
CA ALA A 22 12.93 24.75 11.66
C ALA A 22 11.62 24.78 10.85
N PRO A 23 10.44 24.53 11.45
CA PRO A 23 9.15 24.51 10.74
C PRO A 23 8.78 25.83 10.07
N GLU A 24 9.36 26.96 10.49
CA GLU A 24 9.10 28.28 9.91
C GLU A 24 9.85 28.51 8.59
N GLY A 25 10.92 27.76 8.34
CA GLY A 25 11.79 27.92 7.18
C GLY A 25 11.39 27.09 5.95
N ILE A 26 10.37 26.24 6.07
CA ILE A 26 9.95 25.34 5.00
C ILE A 26 9.19 26.09 3.90
N ARG A 27 9.50 25.78 2.65
CA ARG A 27 8.82 26.30 1.45
C ARG A 27 8.04 25.19 0.77
N THR A 28 6.95 25.54 0.09
CA THR A 28 6.10 24.57 -0.59
C THR A 28 6.70 24.18 -1.95
N GLY A 29 7.33 23.00 -1.99
CA GLY A 29 7.84 22.39 -3.24
C GLY A 29 7.01 21.20 -3.72
N ILE A 30 6.14 20.68 -2.84
CA ILE A 30 5.31 19.50 -3.08
C ILE A 30 3.84 19.85 -2.86
N VAL A 31 2.98 19.45 -3.79
CA VAL A 31 1.52 19.39 -3.57
C VAL A 31 1.13 17.93 -3.32
N HIS A 32 0.30 17.68 -2.32
CA HIS A 32 -0.20 16.33 -2.04
C HIS A 32 -1.73 16.27 -2.05
N PHE A 33 -2.30 15.49 -2.96
CA PHE A 33 -3.75 15.25 -3.05
C PHE A 33 -4.18 14.09 -2.16
N GLY A 34 -5.15 14.34 -1.28
CA GLY A 34 -5.71 13.33 -0.38
C GLY A 34 -4.82 13.07 0.84
N PRO A 35 -4.65 14.04 1.76
CA PRO A 35 -3.71 13.96 2.88
C PRO A 35 -4.17 13.02 4.01
N GLY A 36 -4.65 11.82 3.70
CA GLY A 36 -5.17 10.86 4.66
C GLY A 36 -4.12 10.31 5.64
N ALA A 37 -4.53 9.35 6.46
CA ALA A 37 -3.65 8.77 7.48
C ALA A 37 -2.39 8.13 6.88
N PHE A 38 -2.52 7.43 5.75
CA PHE A 38 -1.38 6.80 5.07
C PHE A 38 -0.34 7.83 4.60
N HIS A 39 -0.77 8.93 3.97
CA HIS A 39 0.15 9.99 3.57
C HIS A 39 0.95 10.56 4.74
N ARG A 40 0.23 10.90 5.82
CA ARG A 40 0.83 11.43 7.04
C ARG A 40 1.77 10.41 7.70
N ALA A 41 1.47 9.13 7.64
CA ALA A 41 2.34 8.09 8.16
C ALA A 41 3.51 7.71 7.23
N HIS A 42 3.43 8.05 5.94
CA HIS A 42 4.35 7.55 4.91
C HIS A 42 5.09 8.68 4.20
N GLN A 43 4.54 9.27 3.13
CA GLN A 43 5.28 10.24 2.31
C GLN A 43 5.69 11.47 3.13
N ALA A 44 4.81 11.98 3.98
CA ALA A 44 5.14 13.12 4.83
C ALA A 44 6.27 12.81 5.82
N ALA A 45 6.40 11.55 6.28
CA ALA A 45 7.50 11.14 7.16
C ALA A 45 8.85 11.04 6.42
N TYR A 46 8.85 10.66 5.13
CA TYR A 46 10.06 10.73 4.28
C TYR A 46 10.44 12.19 4.02
N VAL A 47 9.47 13.03 3.69
CA VAL A 47 9.70 14.46 3.42
C VAL A 47 10.14 15.20 4.70
N ASP A 48 9.62 14.86 5.87
CA ASP A 48 10.07 15.42 7.16
C ASP A 48 11.58 15.24 7.37
N ARG A 49 12.13 14.07 7.01
CA ARG A 49 13.57 13.80 7.07
C ARG A 49 14.34 14.53 5.99
N LEU A 50 13.79 14.60 4.76
CA LEU A 50 14.39 15.35 3.66
C LEU A 50 14.60 16.83 4.03
N LEU A 51 13.61 17.43 4.71
CA LEU A 51 13.61 18.84 5.11
C LEU A 51 14.73 19.21 6.08
N ASP A 52 15.32 18.24 6.78
CA ASP A 52 16.53 18.47 7.60
C ASP A 52 17.73 18.92 6.74
N SER A 53 17.71 18.60 5.44
CA SER A 53 18.77 18.95 4.48
C SER A 53 18.33 19.91 3.38
N ASP A 54 17.06 19.91 2.98
CA ASP A 54 16.54 20.78 1.92
C ASP A 54 15.13 21.32 2.26
N PRO A 55 15.02 22.55 2.80
CA PRO A 55 13.74 23.12 3.23
C PRO A 55 12.82 23.52 2.07
N ARG A 56 13.21 23.31 0.81
CA ARG A 56 12.40 23.65 -0.37
C ARG A 56 11.20 22.75 -0.58
N TRP A 57 11.18 21.57 0.04
CA TRP A 57 10.28 20.47 -0.32
C TRP A 57 9.11 20.26 0.64
N GLY A 58 8.70 21.32 1.35
CA GLY A 58 7.51 21.30 2.18
C GLY A 58 6.26 20.96 1.36
N ILE A 59 5.27 20.38 2.05
CA ILE A 59 4.07 19.83 1.45
C ILE A 59 2.90 20.78 1.66
N ALA A 60 2.22 21.16 0.58
CA ALA A 60 0.85 21.63 0.65
C ALA A 60 -0.12 20.45 0.62
N ALA A 61 -0.80 20.20 1.73
CA ALA A 61 -1.85 19.18 1.82
C ALA A 61 -3.14 19.66 1.14
N VAL A 62 -3.67 18.90 0.19
CA VAL A 62 -4.85 19.26 -0.59
C VAL A 62 -5.95 18.23 -0.43
N SER A 63 -7.10 18.66 0.10
CA SER A 63 -8.29 17.82 0.17
C SER A 63 -9.42 18.40 -0.66
N LEU A 64 -9.85 17.64 -1.67
CA LEU A 64 -10.92 18.07 -2.60
C LEU A 64 -12.33 17.83 -2.06
N ARG A 65 -12.49 16.89 -1.10
CA ARG A 65 -13.81 16.42 -0.65
C ARG A 65 -14.17 16.81 0.78
N SER A 66 -13.21 16.80 1.71
CA SER A 66 -13.46 17.08 3.13
C SER A 66 -12.40 17.98 3.75
N GLY A 67 -12.82 18.98 4.53
CA GLY A 67 -11.92 19.90 5.22
C GLY A 67 -11.25 19.33 6.48
N THR A 68 -11.75 18.22 7.04
CA THR A 68 -11.38 17.77 8.40
C THR A 68 -9.87 17.70 8.65
N THR A 69 -9.11 17.06 7.76
CA THR A 69 -7.66 16.97 7.92
C THR A 69 -6.96 18.30 7.67
N THR A 70 -7.35 19.03 6.62
CA THR A 70 -6.70 20.31 6.29
C THR A 70 -6.95 21.35 7.37
N ASP A 71 -8.12 21.33 7.99
CA ASP A 71 -8.48 22.22 9.10
C ASP A 71 -7.70 21.85 10.36
N ALA A 72 -7.54 20.55 10.65
CA ALA A 72 -6.69 20.09 11.74
C ALA A 72 -5.22 20.51 11.54
N LEU A 73 -4.67 20.36 10.33
CA LEU A 73 -3.31 20.80 10.01
C LEU A 73 -3.17 22.32 10.14
N LYS A 74 -4.12 23.12 9.64
CA LYS A 74 -4.12 24.59 9.81
C LYS A 74 -4.16 24.98 11.28
N ALA A 75 -4.96 24.29 12.08
CA ALA A 75 -5.11 24.56 13.50
C ALA A 75 -3.87 24.18 14.34
N GLN A 76 -2.89 23.49 13.75
CA GLN A 76 -1.67 23.00 14.40
C GLN A 76 -0.39 23.46 13.69
N ASP A 77 -0.46 24.54 12.90
CA ASP A 77 0.67 25.09 12.14
C ASP A 77 1.37 24.08 11.19
N GLY A 78 0.61 23.09 10.70
CA GLY A 78 1.11 21.98 9.86
C GLY A 78 1.66 20.78 10.65
N LEU A 79 1.65 20.83 11.98
CA LEU A 79 2.23 19.80 12.84
C LEU A 79 1.22 18.70 13.18
N TYR A 80 1.73 17.48 13.34
CA TYR A 80 0.99 16.35 13.91
C TYR A 80 1.98 15.29 14.41
N THR A 81 1.48 14.33 15.19
CA THR A 81 2.28 13.25 15.76
C THR A 81 2.17 11.97 14.93
N LEU A 82 3.31 11.39 14.60
CA LEU A 82 3.45 10.03 14.11
C LEU A 82 3.86 9.11 15.27
N ALA A 83 3.00 8.17 15.62
CA ALA A 83 3.31 7.10 16.57
C ALA A 83 3.74 5.83 15.85
N VAL A 84 4.94 5.33 16.15
CA VAL A 84 5.39 3.99 15.79
C VAL A 84 4.88 3.02 16.84
N ILE A 85 4.06 2.07 16.41
CA ILE A 85 3.49 1.00 17.22
C ILE A 85 4.21 -0.30 16.89
N ASP A 86 5.26 -0.57 17.64
CA ASP A 86 6.11 -1.76 17.50
C ASP A 86 6.71 -2.12 18.86
N ARG A 87 7.54 -3.16 18.92
CA ARG A 87 8.28 -3.58 20.13
C ARG A 87 9.06 -2.44 20.76
N GLU A 88 9.59 -1.54 19.93
CA GLU A 88 10.21 -0.29 20.35
C GLU A 88 9.30 0.88 19.91
N PRO A 89 8.30 1.25 20.73
CA PRO A 89 7.38 2.31 20.38
C PRO A 89 8.08 3.67 20.44
N SER A 90 7.74 4.56 19.52
CA SER A 90 8.23 5.94 19.54
C SER A 90 7.16 6.90 19.04
N MET A 91 7.25 8.16 19.43
CA MET A 91 6.40 9.23 18.92
C MET A 91 7.29 10.36 18.40
N ARG A 92 6.96 10.86 17.20
CA ARG A 92 7.65 11.98 16.58
C ARG A 92 6.64 13.01 16.11
N VAL A 93 6.91 14.29 16.37
CA VAL A 93 6.19 15.38 15.69
C VAL A 93 6.74 15.52 14.27
N ILE A 94 5.85 15.44 13.30
CA ILE A 94 6.14 15.69 11.88
C ILE A 94 5.81 17.14 11.55
N ALA A 95 6.72 17.81 10.84
CA ALA A 95 6.60 19.21 10.42
C ALA A 95 6.79 19.40 8.91
N ALA A 96 6.37 18.41 8.12
CA ALA A 96 6.54 18.43 6.67
C ALA A 96 5.52 19.30 5.92
N HIS A 97 4.38 19.65 6.54
CA HIS A 97 3.30 20.39 5.89
C HIS A 97 3.48 21.90 6.05
N SER A 98 3.75 22.58 4.93
CA SER A 98 3.93 24.04 4.86
C SER A 98 2.62 24.80 4.60
N ASP A 99 1.63 24.14 4.01
CA ASP A 99 0.31 24.71 3.72
C ASP A 99 -0.77 23.61 3.74
N ALA A 100 -2.03 24.01 3.85
CA ALA A 100 -3.17 23.12 3.73
C ALA A 100 -4.31 23.83 3.00
N ILE A 101 -4.88 23.15 2.00
CA ILE A 101 -5.90 23.67 1.09
C ILE A 101 -7.10 22.72 1.14
N GLY A 102 -8.21 23.20 1.70
CA GLY A 102 -9.45 22.46 1.83
C GLY A 102 -10.44 22.74 0.70
N PRO A 103 -11.64 22.14 0.76
CA PRO A 103 -12.72 22.42 -0.17
C PRO A 103 -13.09 23.90 -0.21
N GLY A 104 -13.38 24.43 -1.40
CA GLY A 104 -13.72 25.85 -1.62
C GLY A 104 -12.52 26.78 -1.79
N GLU A 105 -11.29 26.26 -1.74
CA GLU A 105 -10.06 27.02 -1.93
C GLU A 105 -9.42 26.76 -3.31
N GLY A 106 -10.23 26.43 -4.32
CA GLY A 106 -9.77 26.01 -5.65
C GLY A 106 -8.88 27.03 -6.35
N ALA A 107 -9.20 28.33 -6.23
CA ALA A 107 -8.34 29.40 -6.75
C ALA A 107 -6.92 29.39 -6.14
N ARG A 108 -6.77 29.07 -4.84
CA ARG A 108 -5.46 28.94 -4.18
C ARG A 108 -4.71 27.72 -4.74
N LEU A 109 -5.41 26.58 -4.86
CA LEU A 109 -4.84 25.35 -5.44
C LEU A 109 -4.35 25.58 -6.87
N ARG A 110 -5.16 26.25 -7.70
CA ARG A 110 -4.81 26.58 -9.08
C ARG A 110 -3.51 27.35 -9.17
N LYS A 111 -3.41 28.43 -8.39
CA LYS A 111 -2.21 29.27 -8.32
C LYS A 111 -1.00 28.47 -7.86
N LEU A 112 -1.18 27.57 -6.89
CA LEU A 112 -0.10 26.77 -6.35
C LEU A 112 0.43 25.75 -7.38
N LEU A 113 -0.44 25.06 -8.12
CA LEU A 113 -0.05 24.13 -9.18
C LEU A 113 0.68 24.84 -10.34
N ALA A 114 0.34 26.10 -10.60
CA ALA A 114 1.03 26.94 -11.58
C ALA A 114 2.38 27.51 -11.07
N SER A 115 2.70 27.40 -9.77
CA SER A 115 3.90 27.99 -9.19
C SER A 115 5.18 27.26 -9.60
N PRO A 116 6.24 27.93 -10.11
CA PRO A 116 7.49 27.28 -10.47
C PRO A 116 8.21 26.61 -9.28
N GLU A 117 7.87 27.00 -8.04
CA GLU A 117 8.41 26.38 -6.83
C GLU A 117 7.84 24.98 -6.59
N VAL A 118 6.60 24.73 -7.00
CA VAL A 118 5.99 23.39 -6.96
C VAL A 118 6.51 22.58 -8.14
N ARG A 119 7.38 21.62 -7.82
CA ARG A 119 8.03 20.75 -8.82
C ARG A 119 7.57 19.30 -8.71
N ILE A 120 6.90 18.92 -7.63
CA ILE A 120 6.33 17.59 -7.44
C ILE A 120 4.86 17.71 -7.01
N ALA A 121 4.01 16.87 -7.59
CA ALA A 121 2.69 16.57 -7.07
C ALA A 121 2.62 15.08 -6.70
N THR A 122 2.00 14.75 -5.57
CA THR A 122 1.79 13.38 -5.09
C THR A 122 0.32 13.14 -4.78
N SER A 123 -0.13 11.89 -4.73
CA SER A 123 -1.54 11.58 -4.42
C SER A 123 -1.73 10.28 -3.64
N THR A 124 -2.64 10.31 -2.67
CA THR A 124 -3.25 9.13 -2.01
C THR A 124 -4.77 9.32 -1.93
N VAL A 125 -5.45 9.19 -3.07
CA VAL A 125 -6.89 9.46 -3.21
C VAL A 125 -7.73 8.19 -3.31
N THR A 126 -7.13 7.02 -3.06
CA THR A 126 -7.67 5.68 -3.34
C THR A 126 -7.85 5.40 -4.84
N GLU A 127 -8.00 4.14 -5.20
CA GLU A 127 -8.21 3.70 -6.59
C GLU A 127 -9.42 4.38 -7.23
N LYS A 128 -10.47 4.61 -6.43
CA LYS A 128 -11.70 5.28 -6.87
C LYS A 128 -11.51 6.79 -7.12
N GLY A 129 -10.47 7.39 -6.56
CA GLY A 129 -10.20 8.83 -6.69
C GLY A 129 -9.75 9.26 -8.09
N TYR A 130 -9.28 8.31 -8.91
CA TYR A 130 -8.75 8.58 -10.25
C TYR A 130 -9.79 8.50 -11.37
N CYS A 131 -11.06 8.20 -11.04
CA CYS A 131 -12.15 8.09 -12.01
C CYS A 131 -11.82 7.12 -13.16
N LEU A 132 -11.25 5.96 -12.83
CA LEU A 132 -10.92 4.93 -13.81
C LEU A 132 -12.07 3.91 -13.95
N ALA A 133 -12.29 3.46 -15.18
CA ALA A 133 -13.17 2.35 -15.50
C ALA A 133 -12.53 1.01 -15.07
N GLY A 134 -13.31 -0.08 -15.14
CA GLY A 134 -12.85 -1.42 -14.73
C GLY A 134 -11.65 -1.96 -15.53
N ASP A 135 -11.42 -1.43 -16.74
CA ASP A 135 -10.25 -1.75 -17.57
C ASP A 135 -9.01 -0.87 -17.26
N GLY A 136 -9.13 0.05 -16.30
CA GLY A 136 -8.08 0.96 -15.88
C GLY A 136 -7.92 2.22 -16.75
N THR A 137 -8.78 2.41 -17.76
CA THR A 137 -8.82 3.64 -18.56
C THR A 137 -9.63 4.73 -17.87
N LEU A 138 -9.49 5.99 -18.30
CA LEU A 138 -10.30 7.08 -17.75
C LEU A 138 -11.78 6.88 -18.09
N ASP A 139 -12.64 6.91 -17.07
CA ASP A 139 -14.09 6.83 -17.24
C ASP A 139 -14.68 8.18 -17.64
N PHE A 140 -14.88 8.38 -18.95
CA PHE A 140 -15.52 9.59 -19.49
C PHE A 140 -17.01 9.72 -19.13
N ALA A 141 -17.65 8.67 -18.62
CA ALA A 141 -19.02 8.76 -18.11
C ALA A 141 -19.08 9.17 -16.63
N HIS A 142 -17.94 9.17 -15.91
CA HIS A 142 -17.91 9.58 -14.51
C HIS A 142 -18.31 11.06 -14.36
N PRO A 143 -19.21 11.43 -13.42
CA PRO A 143 -19.71 12.80 -13.28
C PRO A 143 -18.62 13.86 -13.13
N ASP A 144 -17.58 13.57 -12.33
CA ASP A 144 -16.45 14.49 -12.14
C ASP A 144 -15.68 14.73 -13.46
N ILE A 145 -15.51 13.71 -14.30
CA ILE A 145 -14.84 13.84 -15.59
C ILE A 145 -15.72 14.59 -16.60
N VAL A 146 -17.03 14.35 -16.59
CA VAL A 146 -18.00 15.10 -17.41
C VAL A 146 -18.00 16.59 -17.05
N HIS A 147 -17.85 16.93 -15.77
CA HIS A 147 -17.65 18.31 -15.32
C HIS A 147 -16.33 18.88 -15.85
N ASP A 148 -15.23 18.14 -15.68
CA ASP A 148 -13.88 18.58 -16.03
C ASP A 148 -13.66 18.75 -17.53
N LEU A 149 -14.36 17.99 -18.39
CA LEU A 149 -14.33 18.16 -19.85
C LEU A 149 -14.67 19.59 -20.30
N LYS A 150 -15.45 20.33 -19.50
CA LYS A 150 -15.84 21.72 -19.79
C LYS A 150 -14.75 22.74 -19.45
N ARG A 151 -13.59 22.30 -18.95
CA ARG A 151 -12.46 23.14 -18.48
C ARG A 151 -12.91 24.23 -17.49
N PRO A 152 -13.63 23.87 -16.42
CA PRO A 152 -14.01 24.83 -15.39
C PRO A 152 -12.76 25.40 -14.72
N ALA A 153 -12.87 26.61 -14.16
CA ALA A 153 -11.80 27.19 -13.34
C ALA A 153 -11.47 26.30 -12.12
N GLU A 154 -12.46 25.58 -11.60
CA GLU A 154 -12.32 24.59 -10.54
C GLU A 154 -12.76 23.20 -11.03
N PRO A 155 -11.80 22.34 -11.37
CA PRO A 155 -12.06 20.93 -11.64
C PRO A 155 -12.65 20.19 -10.42
N ALA A 156 -13.40 19.12 -10.67
CA ALA A 156 -13.96 18.23 -9.67
C ALA A 156 -13.05 17.03 -9.38
N SER A 157 -12.42 16.46 -10.42
CA SER A 157 -11.56 15.28 -10.26
C SER A 157 -10.09 15.67 -10.00
N VAL A 158 -9.35 14.75 -9.39
CA VAL A 158 -7.88 14.90 -9.25
C VAL A 158 -7.20 14.99 -10.61
N ILE A 159 -7.68 14.23 -11.61
CA ILE A 159 -7.14 14.24 -12.98
C ILE A 159 -7.33 15.62 -13.61
N GLY A 160 -8.51 16.23 -13.42
CA GLY A 160 -8.81 17.58 -13.88
C GLY A 160 -7.91 18.62 -13.23
N TRP A 161 -7.69 18.55 -11.91
CA TRP A 161 -6.75 19.46 -11.23
C TRP A 161 -5.32 19.33 -11.75
N ILE A 162 -4.83 18.10 -11.97
CA ILE A 162 -3.49 17.84 -12.50
C ILE A 162 -3.37 18.41 -13.93
N VAL A 163 -4.25 18.01 -14.84
CA VAL A 163 -4.23 18.42 -16.25
C VAL A 163 -4.32 19.93 -16.37
N ALA A 164 -5.21 20.54 -15.59
CA ALA A 164 -5.45 21.95 -15.72
C ALA A 164 -4.27 22.74 -15.09
N GLY A 165 -3.66 22.29 -13.98
CA GLY A 165 -2.42 22.88 -13.47
C GLY A 165 -1.25 22.77 -14.44
N LEU A 166 -1.11 21.64 -15.13
CA LEU A 166 -0.12 21.43 -16.19
C LEU A 166 -0.36 22.36 -17.40
N ASP A 167 -1.62 22.58 -17.78
CA ASP A 167 -1.97 23.50 -18.86
C ASP A 167 -1.57 24.95 -18.57
N ASP A 168 -1.78 25.42 -17.33
CA ASP A 168 -1.32 26.76 -16.91
C ASP A 168 0.20 26.90 -17.05
N ARG A 169 0.95 25.87 -16.65
CA ARG A 169 2.41 25.87 -16.76
C ARG A 169 2.87 25.89 -18.20
N ARG A 170 2.27 25.04 -19.04
CA ARG A 170 2.53 25.02 -20.48
C ARG A 170 2.26 26.40 -21.10
N ALA A 171 1.12 27.01 -20.81
CA ALA A 171 0.75 28.33 -21.32
C ALA A 171 1.72 29.43 -20.84
N ALA A 172 2.28 29.29 -19.65
CA ALA A 172 3.28 30.20 -19.09
C ALA A 172 4.73 29.89 -19.51
N GLY A 173 4.97 28.85 -20.31
CA GLY A 173 6.33 28.41 -20.68
C GLY A 173 7.16 27.87 -19.52
N LEU A 174 6.50 27.34 -18.48
CA LEU A 174 7.15 26.74 -17.31
C LEU A 174 7.32 25.23 -17.48
N PRO A 175 8.39 24.63 -16.91
CA PRO A 175 8.56 23.18 -16.90
C PRO A 175 7.43 22.51 -16.11
N PRO A 176 7.00 21.28 -16.43
CA PRO A 176 5.98 20.58 -15.66
C PRO A 176 6.46 20.23 -14.25
N PHE A 177 5.52 19.92 -13.36
CA PHE A 177 5.83 19.17 -12.14
C PHE A 177 5.79 17.67 -12.43
N ALA A 178 6.57 16.87 -11.69
CA ALA A 178 6.45 15.41 -11.72
C ALA A 178 5.21 14.97 -10.92
N MET A 179 4.49 13.96 -11.39
CA MET A 179 3.27 13.46 -10.74
C MET A 179 3.47 12.02 -10.23
N LEU A 180 3.56 11.88 -8.91
CA LEU A 180 3.88 10.63 -8.21
C LEU A 180 2.62 10.06 -7.55
N CYS A 181 2.02 9.04 -8.17
CA CYS A 181 0.93 8.31 -7.52
C CYS A 181 1.49 7.49 -6.35
N CYS A 182 0.88 7.60 -5.17
CA CYS A 182 1.25 6.84 -3.97
C CYS A 182 0.09 5.94 -3.48
N ASP A 183 -0.89 5.65 -4.34
CA ASP A 183 -1.93 4.66 -4.07
C ASP A 183 -1.47 3.25 -4.48
N ASN A 184 -2.05 2.24 -3.83
CA ASN A 184 -1.71 0.83 -4.00
C ASN A 184 -2.34 0.23 -5.28
N MET A 185 -1.92 0.72 -6.44
CA MET A 185 -2.33 0.21 -7.75
C MET A 185 -1.11 -0.24 -8.56
N THR A 186 -1.21 -1.41 -9.19
CA THR A 186 -0.18 -1.84 -10.15
C THR A 186 -0.05 -0.86 -11.31
N GLY A 187 1.17 -0.44 -11.64
CA GLY A 187 1.45 0.50 -12.73
C GLY A 187 0.75 1.85 -12.53
N ASN A 188 0.74 2.35 -11.30
CA ASN A 188 0.00 3.53 -10.89
C ASN A 188 0.42 4.81 -11.65
N GLY A 189 1.71 5.01 -11.89
CA GLY A 189 2.24 6.11 -12.69
C GLY A 189 1.80 6.02 -14.14
N ALA A 190 1.93 4.84 -14.74
CA ALA A 190 1.49 4.60 -16.12
C ALA A 190 -0.02 4.84 -16.32
N LYS A 191 -0.86 4.37 -15.38
CA LYS A 191 -2.31 4.60 -15.40
C LYS A 191 -2.65 6.08 -15.24
N LEU A 192 -1.99 6.76 -14.32
CA LEU A 192 -2.22 8.20 -14.10
C LEU A 192 -1.82 9.02 -15.32
N ARG A 193 -0.68 8.70 -15.95
CA ARG A 193 -0.27 9.29 -17.23
C ARG A 193 -1.34 9.10 -18.30
N ALA A 194 -1.82 7.87 -18.49
CA ALA A 194 -2.83 7.56 -19.50
C ALA A 194 -4.13 8.34 -19.26
N ALA A 195 -4.58 8.45 -18.01
CA ALA A 195 -5.78 9.20 -17.64
C ALA A 195 -5.63 10.71 -17.89
N CYS A 196 -4.50 11.32 -17.48
CA CYS A 196 -4.22 12.72 -17.74
C CYS A 196 -4.12 13.03 -19.24
N VAL A 197 -3.44 12.18 -20.02
CA VAL A 197 -3.34 12.33 -21.48
C VAL A 197 -4.70 12.16 -22.15
N ALA A 198 -5.54 11.24 -21.69
CA ALA A 198 -6.88 11.02 -22.23
C ALA A 198 -7.80 12.24 -22.00
N LEU A 199 -7.84 12.76 -20.75
CA LEU A 199 -8.61 13.96 -20.45
C LEU A 199 -8.10 15.16 -21.25
N ALA A 200 -6.78 15.36 -21.28
CA ALA A 200 -6.16 16.42 -22.05
C ALA A 200 -6.48 16.30 -23.54
N ARG A 201 -6.47 15.09 -24.12
CA ARG A 201 -6.75 14.89 -25.56
C ARG A 201 -8.17 15.31 -25.92
N ALA A 202 -9.13 15.06 -25.02
CA ALA A 202 -10.51 15.48 -25.20
C ALA A 202 -10.70 17.01 -25.09
N GLN A 203 -9.75 17.72 -24.46
CA GLN A 203 -9.79 19.16 -24.26
C GLN A 203 -8.94 19.95 -25.28
N ASP A 204 -7.70 19.50 -25.53
CA ASP A 204 -6.69 20.13 -26.37
C ASP A 204 -5.62 19.10 -26.79
N ALA A 205 -5.50 18.82 -28.09
CA ALA A 205 -4.56 17.82 -28.59
C ALA A 205 -3.09 18.17 -28.26
N GLY A 206 -2.72 19.45 -28.36
CA GLY A 206 -1.36 19.90 -28.05
C GLY A 206 -1.00 19.73 -26.58
N LEU A 207 -1.97 19.82 -25.67
CA LEU A 207 -1.77 19.63 -24.23
C LEU A 207 -1.49 18.17 -23.95
N ALA A 208 -2.27 17.28 -24.57
CA ALA A 208 -2.07 15.85 -24.45
C ALA A 208 -0.69 15.41 -24.94
N ASP A 209 -0.24 15.94 -26.10
CA ASP A 209 1.09 15.65 -26.64
C ASP A 209 2.20 16.17 -25.71
N TRP A 210 2.04 17.39 -25.19
CA TRP A 210 2.99 17.98 -24.24
C TRP A 210 3.05 17.21 -22.91
N ILE A 211 1.90 16.84 -22.32
CA ILE A 211 1.86 16.03 -21.10
C ILE A 211 2.52 14.67 -21.34
N ALA A 212 2.24 14.05 -22.48
CA ALA A 212 2.81 12.76 -22.83
C ALA A 212 4.34 12.81 -22.97
N ALA A 213 4.89 13.92 -23.48
CA ALA A 213 6.32 14.07 -23.74
C ALA A 213 7.12 14.57 -22.52
N GLU A 214 6.58 15.54 -21.78
CA GLU A 214 7.37 16.33 -20.83
C GLU A 214 7.14 15.94 -19.36
N VAL A 215 6.00 15.33 -19.03
CA VAL A 215 5.61 15.10 -17.62
C VAL A 215 6.08 13.72 -17.16
N ALA A 216 6.83 13.69 -16.06
CA ALA A 216 7.22 12.45 -15.40
C ALA A 216 6.05 11.89 -14.56
N PHE A 217 5.68 10.64 -14.83
CA PHE A 217 4.72 9.85 -14.03
C PHE A 217 5.38 8.54 -13.58
N PRO A 218 6.35 8.59 -12.65
CA PRO A 218 7.03 7.39 -12.18
C PRO A 218 6.04 6.45 -11.48
N ASP A 219 6.13 5.16 -11.79
CA ASP A 219 5.45 4.14 -10.99
C ASP A 219 6.03 4.12 -9.56
N SER A 220 5.21 3.75 -8.59
CA SER A 220 5.65 3.59 -7.20
C SER A 220 5.04 2.38 -6.53
N MET A 221 5.75 1.84 -5.55
CA MET A 221 5.22 0.89 -4.58
C MET A 221 5.39 1.48 -3.18
N VAL A 222 4.30 1.45 -2.43
CA VAL A 222 4.25 1.96 -1.06
C VAL A 222 3.87 0.84 -0.10
N ASP A 223 4.51 0.80 1.07
CA ASP A 223 4.20 -0.19 2.11
C ASP A 223 4.42 0.39 3.50
N SER A 224 3.38 0.27 4.34
CA SER A 224 3.36 0.59 5.76
C SER A 224 1.96 0.29 6.29
N ILE A 225 1.82 -0.64 7.23
CA ILE A 225 0.56 -0.84 7.94
C ILE A 225 0.28 0.41 8.77
N THR A 226 -0.85 1.05 8.48
CA THR A 226 -1.28 2.33 9.09
C THR A 226 -2.71 2.16 9.60
N PRO A 227 -2.90 1.70 10.86
CA PRO A 227 -4.23 1.55 11.43
C PRO A 227 -4.95 2.89 11.53
N ALA A 228 -6.28 2.85 11.63
CA ALA A 228 -7.07 4.06 11.84
C ALA A 228 -6.71 4.73 13.19
N SER A 229 -6.75 6.06 13.21
CA SER A 229 -6.60 6.85 14.45
C SER A 229 -7.94 6.88 15.20
N ASP A 230 -8.23 5.85 15.99
CA ASP A 230 -9.44 5.81 16.80
C ASP A 230 -9.34 6.70 18.06
N ALA A 231 -10.46 6.84 18.79
CA ALA A 231 -10.51 7.69 19.97
C ALA A 231 -9.56 7.24 21.09
N ALA A 232 -9.31 5.93 21.23
CA ALA A 232 -8.41 5.39 22.23
C ALA A 232 -6.96 5.74 21.90
N PHE A 233 -6.57 5.63 20.64
CA PHE A 233 -5.28 6.05 20.14
C PHE A 233 -5.05 7.55 20.33
N LEU A 234 -6.02 8.38 19.93
CA LEU A 234 -5.91 9.85 20.10
C LEU A 234 -5.77 10.24 21.58
N ALA A 235 -6.52 9.59 22.48
CA ALA A 235 -6.37 9.81 23.92
C ALA A 235 -4.99 9.39 24.45
N LYS A 236 -4.42 8.28 23.95
CA LYS A 236 -3.05 7.84 24.28
C LYS A 236 -2.01 8.87 23.83
N VAL A 237 -2.13 9.38 22.61
CA VAL A 237 -1.24 10.44 22.09
C VAL A 237 -1.37 11.70 22.94
N GLN A 238 -2.59 12.18 23.22
CA GLN A 238 -2.80 13.35 24.06
C GLN A 238 -2.21 13.17 25.47
N GLY A 239 -2.36 11.99 26.08
CA GLY A 239 -1.75 11.67 27.37
C GLY A 239 -0.22 11.70 27.34
N ALA A 240 0.40 11.24 26.25
CA ALA A 240 1.85 11.25 26.07
C ALA A 240 2.40 12.66 25.77
N LEU A 241 1.65 13.49 25.03
CA LEU A 241 2.09 14.83 24.63
C LEU A 241 1.81 15.89 25.70
N GLY A 242 0.76 15.72 26.51
CA GLY A 242 0.24 16.76 27.40
C GLY A 242 -0.54 17.88 26.68
N VAL A 243 -0.71 17.78 25.35
CA VAL A 243 -1.50 18.68 24.51
C VAL A 243 -2.40 17.89 23.56
N GLU A 244 -3.47 18.50 23.09
CA GLU A 244 -4.35 17.91 22.08
C GLU A 244 -3.64 17.84 20.72
N ASP A 245 -3.77 16.70 20.02
CA ASP A 245 -3.38 16.54 18.62
C ASP A 245 -4.56 16.00 17.80
N LEU A 246 -5.03 16.82 16.85
CA LEU A 246 -6.19 16.58 15.99
C LEU A 246 -5.86 15.77 14.73
N ALA A 247 -4.58 15.59 14.41
CA ALA A 247 -4.12 15.00 13.15
C ALA A 247 -3.19 13.79 13.34
N ALA A 248 -3.00 13.34 14.58
CA ALA A 248 -2.14 12.22 14.94
C ALA A 248 -2.46 10.94 14.15
N VAL A 249 -1.41 10.21 13.80
CA VAL A 249 -1.46 8.95 13.06
C VAL A 249 -0.53 7.92 13.66
N GLN A 250 -0.82 6.65 13.40
CA GLN A 250 0.00 5.51 13.83
C GLN A 250 0.38 4.61 12.68
N ARG A 251 1.54 3.96 12.80
CA ARG A 251 1.99 2.92 11.87
C ARG A 251 2.90 1.91 12.55
N GLU A 252 3.15 0.80 11.88
CA GLU A 252 4.25 -0.11 12.21
C GLU A 252 5.64 0.56 12.01
N SER A 253 6.71 -0.02 12.55
CA SER A 253 8.07 0.53 12.33
C SER A 253 8.51 0.42 10.88
N PHE A 254 8.15 -0.68 10.21
CA PHE A 254 8.48 -0.95 8.83
C PHE A 254 7.79 0.06 7.89
N THR A 255 8.58 0.64 7.00
CA THR A 255 8.08 1.50 5.94
C THR A 255 8.94 1.33 4.71
N GLN A 256 8.33 1.33 3.54
CA GLN A 256 9.05 1.27 2.28
C GLN A 256 8.37 2.16 1.25
N TRP A 257 9.17 2.98 0.58
CA TRP A 257 8.76 3.73 -0.60
C TRP A 257 9.71 3.38 -1.73
N VAL A 258 9.22 2.62 -2.70
CA VAL A 258 9.94 2.31 -3.94
C VAL A 258 9.39 3.21 -5.03
N LEU A 259 10.27 3.85 -5.78
CA LEU A 259 9.89 4.81 -6.80
C LEU A 259 10.71 4.55 -8.06
N GLN A 260 10.03 4.56 -9.20
CA GLN A 260 10.70 4.50 -10.49
C GLN A 260 11.61 5.72 -10.62
N ARG A 261 12.87 5.49 -11.01
CA ARG A 261 13.83 6.58 -11.23
C ARG A 261 13.29 7.52 -12.33
N PHE A 262 13.31 8.81 -12.03
CA PHE A 262 12.98 9.88 -12.96
C PHE A 262 13.97 11.03 -12.76
N ASP A 263 14.24 11.77 -13.83
CA ASP A 263 15.17 12.89 -13.77
C ASP A 263 14.47 14.17 -13.36
N MET A 264 15.03 14.86 -12.37
CA MET A 264 14.62 16.20 -11.97
C MET A 264 15.88 16.99 -11.62
N ALA A 265 16.24 17.93 -12.48
CA ALA A 265 17.39 18.79 -12.26
C ALA A 265 17.22 19.58 -10.94
N ASP A 266 18.21 19.52 -10.06
CA ASP A 266 18.15 20.12 -8.71
C ASP A 266 16.89 19.70 -7.92
N GLY A 267 16.48 18.44 -8.12
CA GLY A 267 15.39 17.76 -7.40
C GLY A 267 15.78 17.37 -5.97
N PRO A 268 14.82 16.85 -5.17
CA PRO A 268 15.10 16.41 -3.82
C PRO A 268 15.91 15.12 -3.83
N ASP A 269 16.85 14.97 -2.88
CA ASP A 269 17.52 13.70 -2.64
C ASP A 269 16.60 12.74 -1.86
N LEU A 270 15.62 12.18 -2.58
CA LEU A 270 14.67 11.21 -2.03
C LEU A 270 15.38 9.96 -1.49
N ALA A 271 16.51 9.57 -2.10
CA ALA A 271 17.27 8.41 -1.68
C ALA A 271 17.89 8.62 -0.29
N ALA A 272 18.47 9.79 -0.02
CA ALA A 272 18.97 10.14 1.30
C ALA A 272 17.87 10.16 2.38
N ALA A 273 16.62 10.46 2.01
CA ALA A 273 15.47 10.37 2.91
C ALA A 273 14.98 8.93 3.17
N GLY A 274 15.49 7.95 2.41
CA GLY A 274 15.18 6.52 2.53
C GLY A 274 14.30 5.95 1.42
N VAL A 275 13.98 6.73 0.37
CA VAL A 275 13.23 6.21 -0.79
C VAL A 275 14.13 5.32 -1.63
N THR A 276 13.64 4.13 -2.01
CA THR A 276 14.34 3.23 -2.91
C THR A 276 14.07 3.64 -4.37
N LEU A 277 15.07 4.16 -5.06
CA LEU A 277 14.98 4.51 -6.48
C LEU A 277 15.42 3.33 -7.35
N THR A 278 14.55 2.83 -8.23
CA THR A 278 14.80 1.65 -9.06
C THR A 278 14.30 1.85 -10.50
N SER A 279 14.79 1.07 -11.45
CA SER A 279 14.18 0.94 -12.78
C SER A 279 13.09 -0.14 -12.85
N ASP A 280 12.94 -0.97 -11.81
CA ASP A 280 12.04 -2.13 -11.81
C ASP A 280 11.09 -2.15 -10.61
N VAL A 281 10.17 -1.18 -10.54
CA VAL A 281 9.13 -1.13 -9.48
C VAL A 281 8.26 -2.38 -9.48
N ARG A 282 7.97 -2.92 -10.68
CA ARG A 282 7.18 -4.14 -10.83
C ARG A 282 7.83 -5.35 -10.16
N GLY A 283 9.16 -5.44 -10.18
CA GLY A 283 9.93 -6.45 -9.44
C GLY A 283 9.68 -6.37 -7.93
N TYR A 284 9.66 -5.16 -7.36
CA TYR A 284 9.33 -4.94 -5.94
C TYR A 284 7.86 -5.24 -5.63
N GLU A 285 6.93 -4.85 -6.50
CA GLU A 285 5.51 -5.20 -6.36
C GLU A 285 5.32 -6.72 -6.32
N GLN A 286 5.98 -7.46 -7.22
CA GLN A 286 5.95 -8.93 -7.23
C GLN A 286 6.60 -9.51 -5.98
N ALA A 287 7.74 -8.97 -5.53
CA ALA A 287 8.39 -9.40 -4.30
C ALA A 287 7.46 -9.23 -3.10
N LYS A 288 6.84 -8.05 -2.93
CA LYS A 288 5.83 -7.80 -1.88
C LYS A 288 4.65 -8.76 -2.01
N LEU A 289 4.10 -8.92 -3.21
CA LEU A 289 2.92 -9.76 -3.45
C LEU A 289 3.19 -11.23 -3.12
N ARG A 290 4.38 -11.75 -3.40
CA ARG A 290 4.70 -13.16 -3.14
C ARG A 290 5.23 -13.37 -1.72
N ILE A 291 6.17 -12.55 -1.25
CA ILE A 291 6.80 -12.70 0.06
C ILE A 291 5.82 -12.32 1.16
N LEU A 292 5.40 -11.04 1.22
CA LEU A 292 4.49 -10.56 2.26
C LEU A 292 3.12 -11.22 2.13
N ASN A 293 2.48 -11.12 0.97
CA ASN A 293 1.10 -11.56 0.86
C ASN A 293 0.98 -13.10 0.77
N GLY A 294 1.95 -13.80 0.15
CA GLY A 294 2.01 -15.27 0.15
C GLY A 294 2.22 -15.86 1.55
N ALA A 295 3.13 -15.28 2.34
CA ALA A 295 3.33 -15.68 3.72
C ALA A 295 2.10 -15.38 4.59
N HIS A 296 1.47 -14.20 4.45
CA HIS A 296 0.22 -13.87 5.14
C HIS A 296 -0.90 -14.88 4.86
N SER A 297 -1.13 -15.24 3.59
CA SER A 297 -2.15 -16.24 3.24
C SER A 297 -1.81 -17.63 3.81
N SER A 298 -0.52 -17.99 3.86
CA SER A 298 -0.08 -19.25 4.46
C SER A 298 -0.32 -19.28 5.98
N LEU A 299 0.07 -18.21 6.69
CA LEU A 299 -0.19 -18.03 8.11
C LEU A 299 -1.69 -18.03 8.41
N ALA A 300 -2.51 -17.40 7.58
CA ALA A 300 -3.95 -17.33 7.78
C ALA A 300 -4.58 -18.72 7.83
N TYR A 301 -4.41 -19.52 6.77
CA TYR A 301 -5.11 -20.80 6.70
C TYR A 301 -4.51 -21.86 7.64
N ILE A 302 -3.18 -21.93 7.75
CA ILE A 302 -2.52 -22.91 8.63
C ILE A 302 -2.71 -22.51 10.10
N GLY A 303 -2.57 -21.22 10.43
CA GLY A 303 -2.75 -20.71 11.80
C GLY A 303 -4.18 -20.91 12.30
N LEU A 304 -5.20 -20.63 11.47
CA LEU A 304 -6.60 -20.91 11.80
C LEU A 304 -6.91 -22.41 11.98
N ALA A 305 -6.18 -23.28 11.30
CA ALA A 305 -6.28 -24.73 11.49
C ALA A 305 -5.63 -25.18 12.81
N ARG A 306 -4.63 -24.43 13.30
CA ARG A 306 -3.97 -24.65 14.59
C ARG A 306 -4.61 -23.90 15.78
N GLY A 307 -5.69 -23.17 15.53
CA GLY A 307 -6.45 -22.47 16.57
C GLY A 307 -5.92 -21.08 16.94
N HIS A 308 -5.00 -20.52 16.15
CA HIS A 308 -4.49 -19.16 16.34
C HIS A 308 -5.50 -18.13 15.81
N GLU A 309 -5.63 -16.99 16.49
CA GLU A 309 -6.51 -15.89 16.10
C GLU A 309 -5.77 -14.82 15.29
N THR A 310 -4.51 -14.55 15.66
CA THR A 310 -3.71 -13.45 15.10
C THR A 310 -2.46 -13.92 14.37
N VAL A 311 -1.92 -13.05 13.49
CA VAL A 311 -0.62 -13.26 12.83
C VAL A 311 0.51 -13.45 13.85
N PHE A 312 0.51 -12.66 14.93
CA PHE A 312 1.51 -12.77 15.98
C PHE A 312 1.46 -14.12 16.71
N GLU A 313 0.27 -14.62 17.04
CA GLU A 313 0.11 -15.95 17.65
C GLU A 313 0.60 -17.05 16.70
N ALA A 314 0.24 -16.98 15.42
CA ALA A 314 0.73 -17.94 14.41
C ALA A 314 2.26 -17.91 14.24
N MET A 315 2.88 -16.73 14.33
CA MET A 315 4.35 -16.59 14.33
C MET A 315 5.02 -16.96 15.66
N SER A 316 4.25 -17.08 16.74
CA SER A 316 4.75 -17.53 18.05
C SER A 316 4.73 -19.05 18.18
N ASP A 317 4.06 -19.75 17.26
CA ASP A 317 4.12 -21.20 17.11
C ASP A 317 5.39 -21.61 16.34
N ALA A 318 6.35 -22.21 17.04
CA ALA A 318 7.66 -22.52 16.49
C ALA A 318 7.63 -23.43 15.24
N ALA A 319 6.67 -24.35 15.16
CA ALA A 319 6.55 -25.23 14.01
C ALA A 319 6.06 -24.44 12.78
N LEU A 320 5.03 -23.61 12.97
CA LEU A 320 4.48 -22.78 11.90
C LEU A 320 5.45 -21.67 11.47
N GLU A 321 6.14 -21.03 12.41
CA GLU A 321 7.17 -20.03 12.14
C GLU A 321 8.32 -20.62 11.34
N GLY A 322 8.83 -21.80 11.73
CA GLY A 322 9.85 -22.52 10.99
C GLY A 322 9.39 -22.87 9.58
N PHE A 323 8.16 -23.38 9.43
CA PHE A 323 7.57 -23.70 8.12
C PHE A 323 7.49 -22.47 7.21
N VAL A 324 6.91 -21.36 7.69
CA VAL A 324 6.73 -20.14 6.88
C VAL A 324 8.07 -19.50 6.55
N THR A 325 9.05 -19.55 7.44
CA THR A 325 10.41 -19.11 7.16
C THR A 325 11.02 -19.90 6.00
N ARG A 326 10.93 -21.24 6.01
CA ARG A 326 11.41 -22.07 4.89
C ARG A 326 10.64 -21.79 3.60
N LEU A 327 9.31 -21.69 3.67
CA LEU A 327 8.46 -21.37 2.53
C LEU A 327 8.90 -20.05 1.87
N VAL A 328 9.14 -19.01 2.66
CA VAL A 328 9.54 -17.70 2.17
C VAL A 328 10.94 -17.73 1.55
N HIS A 329 11.94 -18.24 2.28
CA HIS A 329 13.33 -18.17 1.81
C HIS A 329 13.66 -19.18 0.72
N GLN A 330 13.08 -20.39 0.75
CA GLN A 330 13.47 -21.48 -0.14
C GLN A 330 12.55 -21.62 -1.37
N ASP A 331 11.24 -21.38 -1.22
CA ASP A 331 10.28 -21.62 -2.31
C ASP A 331 9.85 -20.32 -2.99
N ILE A 332 9.38 -19.35 -2.19
CA ILE A 332 8.86 -18.07 -2.69
C ILE A 332 9.98 -17.22 -3.26
N SER A 333 11.06 -17.00 -2.50
CA SER A 333 12.18 -16.17 -2.94
C SER A 333 12.85 -16.72 -4.21
N ALA A 334 12.94 -18.05 -4.33
CA ALA A 334 13.46 -18.72 -5.54
C ALA A 334 12.55 -18.58 -6.78
N SER A 335 11.33 -18.07 -6.64
CA SER A 335 10.47 -17.71 -7.78
C SER A 335 10.67 -16.28 -8.29
N LEU A 336 11.37 -15.45 -7.52
CA LEU A 336 11.65 -14.06 -7.88
C LEU A 336 12.92 -14.02 -8.75
N GLY A 337 12.84 -13.27 -9.85
CA GLY A 337 14.04 -12.92 -10.62
C GLY A 337 14.91 -11.92 -9.86
N ALA A 338 16.07 -11.58 -10.44
CA ALA A 338 16.84 -10.45 -9.94
C ALA A 338 16.03 -9.15 -10.09
N VAL A 339 15.93 -8.37 -9.01
CA VAL A 339 15.23 -7.08 -8.97
C VAL A 339 16.25 -6.00 -8.59
N ASP A 340 16.35 -4.95 -9.40
CA ASP A 340 17.36 -3.90 -9.25
C ASP A 340 17.24 -3.17 -7.89
N GLY A 341 18.31 -3.21 -7.10
CA GLY A 341 18.40 -2.62 -5.77
C GLY A 341 17.72 -3.42 -4.64
N LEU A 342 17.13 -4.59 -4.92
CA LEU A 342 16.43 -5.39 -3.92
C LEU A 342 17.30 -6.56 -3.45
N ASP A 343 17.66 -6.55 -2.17
CA ASP A 343 18.10 -7.75 -1.46
C ASP A 343 16.86 -8.55 -1.03
N VAL A 344 16.56 -9.61 -1.79
CA VAL A 344 15.39 -10.46 -1.56
C VAL A 344 15.44 -11.16 -0.19
N ALA A 345 16.62 -11.57 0.27
CA ALA A 345 16.76 -12.26 1.56
C ALA A 345 16.53 -11.29 2.72
N ALA A 346 17.17 -10.12 2.68
CA ALA A 346 16.94 -9.09 3.69
C ALA A 346 15.48 -8.59 3.71
N TYR A 347 14.84 -8.48 2.54
CA TYR A 347 13.42 -8.13 2.45
C TYR A 347 12.51 -9.21 3.03
N ALA A 348 12.81 -10.50 2.77
CA ALA A 348 12.11 -11.62 3.40
C ALA A 348 12.23 -11.58 4.93
N ASP A 349 13.43 -11.37 5.46
CA ASP A 349 13.66 -11.24 6.90
C ASP A 349 12.89 -10.06 7.50
N ALA A 350 12.91 -8.91 6.83
CA ALA A 350 12.15 -7.73 7.25
C ALA A 350 10.65 -8.02 7.29
N VAL A 351 10.11 -8.71 6.28
CA VAL A 351 8.70 -9.14 6.24
C VAL A 351 8.36 -10.09 7.38
N LEU A 352 9.13 -11.15 7.56
CA LEU A 352 8.90 -12.13 8.64
C LEU A 352 8.98 -11.45 10.02
N ASN A 353 9.88 -10.49 10.19
CA ASN A 353 10.01 -9.74 11.44
C ASN A 353 8.76 -8.90 11.75
N ARG A 354 8.09 -8.34 10.73
CA ARG A 354 6.82 -7.59 10.92
C ARG A 354 5.72 -8.48 11.51
N PHE A 355 5.65 -9.72 11.07
CA PHE A 355 4.65 -10.67 11.59
C PHE A 355 4.89 -11.06 13.05
N ARG A 356 6.10 -10.83 13.58
CA ARG A 356 6.46 -11.04 14.99
C ARG A 356 6.16 -9.82 15.88
N ASN A 357 5.45 -8.80 15.39
CA ASN A 357 5.09 -7.62 16.17
C ASN A 357 3.82 -7.89 17.00
N PRO A 358 3.90 -7.94 18.35
CA PRO A 358 2.74 -8.23 19.22
C PRO A 358 1.73 -7.07 19.28
N GLU A 359 2.15 -5.86 18.95
CA GLU A 359 1.31 -4.66 19.09
C GLU A 359 0.32 -4.50 17.91
N ILE A 360 0.50 -5.25 16.81
CA ILE A 360 -0.40 -5.24 15.66
C ILE A 360 -1.31 -6.46 15.73
N ARG A 361 -2.56 -6.24 16.17
CA ARG A 361 -3.60 -7.29 16.16
C ARG A 361 -4.17 -7.51 14.75
N HIS A 362 -3.44 -8.23 13.91
CA HIS A 362 -3.89 -8.61 12.57
C HIS A 362 -4.59 -9.98 12.61
N LEU A 363 -5.91 -9.99 12.39
CA LEU A 363 -6.73 -11.21 12.50
C LEU A 363 -6.54 -12.13 11.29
N LEU A 364 -6.20 -13.41 11.53
CA LEU A 364 -6.07 -14.41 10.48
C LEU A 364 -7.39 -14.59 9.71
N ALA A 365 -8.53 -14.51 10.40
CA ALA A 365 -9.85 -14.62 9.81
C ALA A 365 -10.13 -13.53 8.75
N GLN A 366 -9.64 -12.31 8.97
CA GLN A 366 -9.77 -11.21 7.98
C GLN A 366 -8.84 -11.42 6.79
N ILE A 367 -7.61 -11.90 7.03
CA ILE A 367 -6.67 -12.20 5.96
C ILE A 367 -7.22 -13.31 5.04
N ALA A 368 -7.93 -14.29 5.63
CA ALA A 368 -8.50 -15.46 4.97
C ALA A 368 -9.66 -15.15 4.00
N TRP A 369 -10.28 -13.96 4.06
CA TRP A 369 -11.35 -13.55 3.13
C TRP A 369 -10.85 -13.49 1.68
N ASP A 370 -11.74 -13.65 0.71
CA ASP A 370 -11.46 -13.55 -0.73
C ASP A 370 -10.25 -14.40 -1.17
N GLY A 371 -10.12 -15.60 -0.61
CA GLY A 371 -9.05 -16.54 -0.92
C GLY A 371 -8.96 -16.85 -2.41
N SER A 372 -10.10 -16.99 -3.10
CA SER A 372 -10.15 -17.22 -4.55
C SER A 372 -9.52 -16.09 -5.35
N GLN A 373 -9.64 -14.86 -4.85
CA GLN A 373 -9.09 -13.68 -5.47
C GLN A 373 -7.65 -13.46 -5.07
N LYS A 374 -7.13 -14.11 -4.03
CA LYS A 374 -5.81 -13.85 -3.44
C LYS A 374 -4.77 -14.90 -3.80
N LEU A 375 -5.12 -16.18 -3.67
CA LEU A 375 -4.20 -17.29 -3.87
C LEU A 375 -3.54 -17.36 -5.26
N PRO A 376 -4.23 -17.01 -6.38
CA PRO A 376 -3.65 -17.10 -7.72
C PRO A 376 -2.29 -16.40 -7.86
N TYR A 377 -2.17 -15.20 -7.31
CA TYR A 377 -0.95 -14.39 -7.44
C TYR A 377 -0.05 -14.39 -6.19
N ARG A 378 -0.60 -14.76 -5.02
CA ARG A 378 0.19 -14.84 -3.77
C ARG A 378 1.00 -16.11 -3.64
N LEU A 379 0.45 -17.24 -4.13
CA LEU A 379 1.05 -18.57 -3.97
C LEU A 379 1.09 -19.35 -5.28
N LEU A 380 0.03 -19.34 -6.08
CA LEU A 380 -0.05 -20.22 -7.26
C LEU A 380 0.90 -19.82 -8.38
N ASP A 381 1.21 -18.54 -8.56
CA ASP A 381 2.29 -18.10 -9.47
C ASP A 381 3.67 -18.60 -9.03
N THR A 382 3.94 -18.64 -7.72
CA THR A 382 5.15 -19.26 -7.17
C THR A 382 5.16 -20.77 -7.47
N THR A 383 4.03 -21.45 -7.31
CA THR A 383 3.88 -22.88 -7.67
C THR A 383 4.14 -23.12 -9.15
N ARG A 384 3.55 -22.32 -10.04
CA ARG A 384 3.80 -22.42 -11.50
C ARG A 384 5.29 -22.25 -11.82
N ALA A 385 5.95 -21.26 -11.21
CA ALA A 385 7.38 -21.03 -11.39
C ALA A 385 8.23 -22.19 -10.86
N ALA A 386 7.86 -22.80 -9.72
CA ALA A 386 8.53 -23.97 -9.18
C ALA A 386 8.38 -25.19 -10.11
N LEU A 387 7.17 -25.49 -10.59
CA LEU A 387 6.89 -26.58 -11.52
C LEU A 387 7.66 -26.44 -12.83
N ALA A 388 7.69 -25.22 -13.39
CA ALA A 388 8.42 -24.91 -14.62
C ALA A 388 9.94 -25.06 -14.45
N ALA A 389 10.46 -24.76 -13.26
CA ALA A 389 11.87 -24.94 -12.90
C ALA A 389 12.22 -26.37 -12.41
N GLY A 390 11.25 -27.30 -12.38
CA GLY A 390 11.45 -28.65 -11.86
C GLY A 390 11.72 -28.72 -10.35
N ARG A 391 11.38 -27.67 -9.59
CA ARG A 391 11.51 -27.63 -8.12
C ARG A 391 10.32 -28.34 -7.47
N SER A 392 10.51 -28.79 -6.22
CA SER A 392 9.40 -29.35 -5.41
C SER A 392 8.33 -28.29 -5.17
N VAL A 393 7.08 -28.75 -5.06
CA VAL A 393 5.90 -27.94 -4.71
C VAL A 393 5.27 -28.39 -3.39
N ASP A 394 5.89 -29.30 -2.65
CA ASP A 394 5.28 -29.94 -1.48
C ASP A 394 4.92 -28.91 -0.40
N ARG A 395 5.86 -28.01 -0.05
CA ARG A 395 5.58 -26.91 0.89
C ARG A 395 4.60 -25.89 0.33
N LEU A 396 4.61 -25.62 -0.98
CA LEU A 396 3.67 -24.71 -1.62
C LEU A 396 2.24 -25.27 -1.65
N ALA A 397 2.09 -26.59 -1.60
CA ALA A 397 0.79 -27.27 -1.55
C ALA A 397 0.14 -27.21 -0.17
N VAL A 398 0.92 -27.14 0.91
CA VAL A 398 0.41 -27.07 2.31
C VAL A 398 -0.57 -25.91 2.54
N PRO A 399 -0.26 -24.64 2.22
CA PRO A 399 -1.21 -23.55 2.43
C PRO A 399 -2.46 -23.65 1.53
N VAL A 400 -2.36 -24.30 0.36
CA VAL A 400 -3.52 -24.58 -0.51
C VAL A 400 -4.41 -25.64 0.11
N ALA A 401 -3.82 -26.73 0.62
CA ALA A 401 -4.54 -27.76 1.35
C ALA A 401 -5.22 -27.22 2.62
N ALA A 402 -4.54 -26.33 3.36
CA ALA A 402 -5.09 -25.64 4.52
C ALA A 402 -6.31 -24.79 4.15
N TRP A 403 -6.27 -24.09 3.01
CA TRP A 403 -7.41 -23.33 2.50
C TRP A 403 -8.60 -24.22 2.15
N ILE A 404 -8.38 -25.37 1.50
CA ILE A 404 -9.44 -26.33 1.18
C ILE A 404 -10.09 -26.86 2.48
N ALA A 405 -9.28 -27.25 3.46
CA ALA A 405 -9.77 -27.73 4.75
C ALA A 405 -10.54 -26.64 5.53
N PHE A 406 -10.06 -25.39 5.48
CA PHE A 406 -10.75 -24.23 6.05
C PHE A 406 -12.13 -24.01 5.42
N LEU A 407 -12.23 -24.04 4.10
CA LEU A 407 -13.49 -23.88 3.37
C LEU A 407 -14.46 -25.01 3.70
N ARG A 408 -13.98 -26.26 3.75
CA ARG A 408 -14.79 -27.41 4.12
C ARG A 408 -15.37 -27.26 5.52
N ARG A 409 -14.53 -26.94 6.51
CA ARG A 409 -14.94 -26.72 7.90
C ARG A 409 -16.04 -25.65 7.99
N LYS A 410 -15.85 -24.51 7.31
CA LYS A 410 -16.86 -23.45 7.28
C LYS A 410 -18.17 -23.90 6.64
N ALA A 411 -18.11 -24.57 5.49
CA ALA A 411 -19.28 -25.05 4.78
C ALA A 411 -20.06 -26.08 5.60
N GLU A 412 -19.38 -27.05 6.23
CA GLU A 412 -20.00 -28.07 7.09
C GLU A 412 -20.61 -27.47 8.37
N ALA A 413 -20.01 -26.40 8.91
CA ALA A 413 -20.53 -25.65 10.06
C ALA A 413 -21.64 -24.66 9.70
N GLY A 414 -21.93 -24.44 8.41
CA GLY A 414 -22.87 -23.41 7.96
C GLY A 414 -22.38 -21.98 8.20
N GLU A 415 -21.07 -21.78 8.37
CA GLU A 415 -20.46 -20.46 8.54
C GLU A 415 -20.31 -19.74 7.20
N ALA A 416 -20.46 -18.41 7.22
CA ALA A 416 -20.27 -17.60 6.02
C ALA A 416 -18.84 -17.68 5.48
N ILE A 417 -18.72 -18.01 4.19
CA ILE A 417 -17.48 -17.88 3.41
C ILE A 417 -17.50 -16.49 2.76
N THR A 418 -16.67 -15.59 3.26
CA THR A 418 -16.49 -14.26 2.66
C THR A 418 -15.56 -14.40 1.45
N ASP A 419 -16.15 -14.67 0.30
CA ASP A 419 -15.45 -14.81 -0.97
C ASP A 419 -16.46 -14.60 -2.12
N PRO A 420 -16.10 -13.95 -3.24
CA PRO A 420 -17.02 -13.80 -4.38
C PRO A 420 -17.42 -15.13 -5.03
N LEU A 421 -16.65 -16.20 -4.84
CA LEU A 421 -16.94 -17.55 -5.31
C LEU A 421 -17.48 -18.47 -4.21
N ALA A 422 -18.02 -17.92 -3.12
CA ALA A 422 -18.42 -18.67 -1.92
C ALA A 422 -19.19 -19.97 -2.20
N ASP A 423 -20.26 -19.92 -2.99
CA ASP A 423 -21.10 -21.09 -3.28
C ASP A 423 -20.33 -22.18 -4.05
N THR A 424 -19.54 -21.78 -5.06
CA THR A 424 -18.70 -22.69 -5.84
C THR A 424 -17.64 -23.34 -4.96
N LEU A 425 -16.99 -22.55 -4.09
CA LEU A 425 -15.97 -23.03 -3.17
C LEU A 425 -16.56 -23.99 -2.12
N ALA A 426 -17.73 -23.68 -1.57
CA ALA A 426 -18.43 -24.52 -0.60
C ALA A 426 -18.80 -25.88 -1.21
N ALA A 427 -19.34 -25.87 -2.43
CA ALA A 427 -19.71 -27.08 -3.15
C ALA A 427 -18.48 -27.95 -3.48
N ALA A 428 -17.37 -27.33 -3.91
CA ALA A 428 -16.13 -28.05 -4.19
C ALA A 428 -15.54 -28.67 -2.90
N ALA A 429 -15.46 -27.88 -1.83
CA ALA A 429 -14.84 -28.31 -0.57
C ALA A 429 -15.62 -29.43 0.17
N THR A 430 -16.94 -29.54 -0.06
CA THR A 430 -17.80 -30.57 0.54
C THR A 430 -18.05 -31.78 -0.38
N SER A 431 -17.43 -31.80 -1.57
CA SER A 431 -17.55 -32.91 -2.51
C SER A 431 -16.88 -34.20 -1.99
N GLY A 432 -17.10 -35.32 -2.70
CA GLY A 432 -16.49 -36.62 -2.38
C GLY A 432 -14.96 -36.65 -2.56
N ASP A 433 -14.42 -35.82 -3.46
CA ASP A 433 -12.98 -35.55 -3.60
C ASP A 433 -12.76 -34.03 -3.61
N PRO A 434 -12.64 -33.40 -2.42
CA PRO A 434 -12.50 -31.95 -2.29
C PRO A 434 -11.29 -31.38 -3.03
N VAL A 435 -10.20 -32.16 -3.12
CA VAL A 435 -8.98 -31.69 -3.76
C VAL A 435 -9.18 -31.63 -5.28
N ALA A 436 -9.69 -32.71 -5.89
CA ALA A 436 -9.97 -32.70 -7.31
C ALA A 436 -11.01 -31.64 -7.70
N ALA A 437 -12.09 -31.52 -6.92
CA ALA A 437 -13.13 -30.53 -7.17
C ALA A 437 -12.61 -29.09 -7.02
N MET A 438 -11.76 -28.82 -6.03
CA MET A 438 -11.19 -27.49 -5.83
C MET A 438 -10.21 -27.11 -6.94
N LEU A 439 -9.32 -28.04 -7.34
CA LEU A 439 -8.37 -27.80 -8.43
C LEU A 439 -9.08 -27.54 -9.77
N ALA A 440 -10.30 -28.06 -9.95
CA ALA A 440 -11.14 -27.79 -11.11
C ALA A 440 -11.79 -26.40 -11.12
N VAL A 441 -11.66 -25.59 -10.05
CA VAL A 441 -12.13 -24.20 -10.03
C VAL A 441 -11.21 -23.33 -10.88
N ALA A 442 -11.50 -23.29 -12.19
CA ALA A 442 -10.67 -22.65 -13.21
C ALA A 442 -10.29 -21.19 -12.92
N PRO A 443 -11.18 -20.32 -12.37
CA PRO A 443 -10.80 -18.95 -12.01
C PRO A 443 -9.65 -18.85 -10.99
N VAL A 444 -9.41 -19.90 -10.19
CA VAL A 444 -8.36 -19.91 -9.16
C VAL A 444 -7.09 -20.58 -9.68
N PHE A 445 -7.21 -21.82 -10.17
CA PHE A 445 -6.05 -22.66 -10.49
C PHE A 445 -5.60 -22.54 -11.94
N GLY A 446 -6.53 -22.27 -12.86
CA GLY A 446 -6.31 -22.37 -14.30
C GLY A 446 -6.00 -23.82 -14.75
N GLU A 447 -5.98 -24.03 -16.06
CA GLU A 447 -5.82 -25.38 -16.65
C GLU A 447 -4.48 -26.03 -16.30
N GLN A 448 -3.40 -25.25 -16.25
CA GLN A 448 -2.06 -25.76 -15.99
C GLN A 448 -1.96 -26.45 -14.61
N LEU A 449 -2.42 -25.80 -13.55
CA LEU A 449 -2.33 -26.36 -12.20
C LEU A 449 -3.38 -27.45 -11.97
N ALA A 450 -4.57 -27.31 -12.58
CA ALA A 450 -5.61 -28.32 -12.51
C ALA A 450 -5.16 -29.67 -13.11
N GLY A 451 -4.32 -29.65 -14.15
CA GLY A 451 -3.82 -30.84 -14.84
C GLY A 451 -2.44 -31.35 -14.39
N ASP A 452 -1.71 -30.65 -13.52
CA ASP A 452 -0.36 -31.08 -13.10
C ASP A 452 -0.44 -32.09 -11.95
N ALA A 453 -0.14 -33.37 -12.26
CA ALA A 453 -0.20 -34.46 -11.29
C ALA A 453 0.72 -34.23 -10.08
N ARG A 454 1.89 -33.61 -10.25
CA ARG A 454 2.83 -33.35 -9.14
C ARG A 454 2.20 -32.42 -8.12
N PHE A 455 1.53 -31.38 -8.59
CA PHE A 455 0.84 -30.44 -7.71
C PHE A 455 -0.42 -31.06 -7.10
N GLY A 456 -1.23 -31.76 -7.89
CA GLY A 456 -2.43 -32.44 -7.39
C GLY A 456 -2.13 -33.46 -6.30
N ASP A 457 -1.07 -34.26 -6.46
CA ASP A 457 -0.65 -35.26 -5.47
C ASP A 457 -0.09 -34.61 -4.20
N ALA A 458 0.71 -33.55 -4.34
CA ALA A 458 1.20 -32.77 -3.19
C ALA A 458 0.05 -32.16 -2.36
N VAL A 459 -0.95 -31.55 -3.04
CA VAL A 459 -2.13 -31.00 -2.35
C VAL A 459 -2.95 -32.10 -1.69
N ARG A 460 -3.12 -33.25 -2.35
CA ARG A 460 -3.85 -34.39 -1.77
C ARG A 460 -3.17 -34.95 -0.52
N GLY A 461 -1.85 -35.10 -0.55
CA GLY A 461 -1.05 -35.53 0.59
C GLY A 461 -1.21 -34.58 1.78
N ALA A 462 -1.00 -33.27 1.55
CA ALA A 462 -1.15 -32.26 2.60
C ALA A 462 -2.60 -32.18 3.12
N TYR A 463 -3.60 -32.24 2.25
CA TYR A 463 -5.01 -32.19 2.64
C TYR A 463 -5.40 -33.37 3.54
N GLY A 464 -4.87 -34.57 3.28
CA GLY A 464 -5.09 -35.75 4.12
C GLY A 464 -4.66 -35.51 5.57
N ALA A 465 -3.51 -34.86 5.78
CA ALA A 465 -3.02 -34.51 7.12
C ALA A 465 -3.93 -33.48 7.81
N PHE A 466 -4.42 -32.45 7.11
CA PHE A 466 -5.40 -31.52 7.68
C PHE A 466 -6.73 -32.21 8.05
N ALA A 467 -7.24 -33.11 7.20
CA ALA A 467 -8.47 -33.84 7.47
C ALA A 467 -8.36 -34.80 8.68
N GLN A 468 -7.15 -35.31 8.95
CA GLN A 468 -6.86 -36.19 10.09
C GLN A 468 -6.44 -35.43 11.35
N GLY A 469 -6.22 -34.11 11.26
CA GLY A 469 -5.70 -33.30 12.35
C GLY A 469 -4.19 -33.44 12.60
N ASP A 470 -3.45 -34.14 11.72
CA ASP A 470 -2.00 -34.35 11.82
C ASP A 470 -1.21 -33.24 11.10
N ILE A 471 -1.48 -31.99 11.48
CA ILE A 471 -0.88 -30.81 10.83
C ILE A 471 0.63 -30.74 11.12
N GLU A 472 1.07 -31.23 12.28
CA GLU A 472 2.46 -31.13 12.75
C GLU A 472 3.44 -31.79 11.77
N ALA A 473 3.07 -32.93 11.18
CA ALA A 473 3.87 -33.64 10.20
C ALA A 473 4.19 -32.78 8.94
N LEU A 474 3.34 -31.80 8.61
CA LEU A 474 3.54 -30.90 7.47
C LEU A 474 4.46 -29.71 7.78
N LEU A 475 4.64 -29.38 9.05
CA LEU A 475 5.39 -28.20 9.49
C LEU A 475 6.83 -28.51 9.90
N GLY A 476 7.16 -29.80 10.00
CA GLY A 476 8.51 -30.30 10.22
C GLY A 476 9.51 -29.90 9.11
N PRO A 477 10.82 -29.95 9.41
CA PRO A 477 11.90 -29.56 8.50
C PRO A 477 11.96 -30.38 7.20
#